data_AF-A0A523EPL2-F1
#
_entry.id   AF-A0A523EPL2-F1
#
_cell.length_a   1.000
_cell.length_b   1.000
_cell.length_c   1.000
_cell.angle_alpha   90.00
_cell.angle_beta   90.00
_cell.angle_gamma   90.00
#
_symmetry.space_group_name_H-M   'P 1'
#
loop_
_entity.id
_entity.type
_entity.pdbx_description
1 polymer ?
#
loop_
_entity_poly.entity_id
_entity_poly.type
_entity_poly.pdbx_seq_one_letter_code
_entity_poly.pdbx_strand_id
1 'polypeptide(L)'
;MPESYTTLAYIAGITSTIRLGALVAGVTYRNPAHLGKIIATLDFLSGGRANCGIGAAWDEAEHRAYGWDFPPTSYRYDLLEDTLQMLPLLWGKGSPSFEGKVLKAEELTCYPRP
;
A
#
# COMPACT_ATOMS: atom_id res chain seq x y z
N MET A 1 8.91 4.62 16.72
CA MET A 1 8.42 3.32 16.19
C MET A 1 9.09 3.10 14.84
N PRO A 2 9.63 1.91 14.52
CA PRO A 2 10.27 1.68 13.22
C PRO A 2 9.22 1.70 12.09
N GLU A 3 9.65 2.05 10.88
CA GLU A 3 8.78 2.09 9.69
C GLU A 3 8.37 0.65 9.29
N SER A 4 7.08 0.43 9.00
CA SER A 4 6.49 -0.89 8.89
C SER A 4 7.04 -1.72 7.74
N TYR A 5 7.09 -1.20 6.51
CA TYR A 5 7.52 -2.01 5.35
C TYR A 5 9.03 -2.25 5.31
N THR A 6 9.83 -1.31 5.80
CA THR A 6 11.27 -1.47 5.98
C THR A 6 11.55 -2.58 7.01
N THR A 7 10.80 -2.58 8.11
CA THR A 7 10.89 -3.62 9.15
C THR A 7 10.45 -4.98 8.60
N LEU A 8 9.32 -5.04 7.88
CA LEU A 8 8.82 -6.27 7.28
C LEU A 8 9.78 -6.84 6.23
N ALA A 9 10.44 -6.00 5.43
CA ALA A 9 11.45 -6.44 4.47
C ALA A 9 12.67 -7.08 5.15
N TYR A 10 13.13 -6.49 6.27
CA TYR A 10 14.18 -7.12 7.09
C TYR A 10 13.74 -8.49 7.63
N ILE A 11 12.54 -8.57 8.20
CA ILE A 11 11.97 -9.83 8.72
C ILE A 11 11.81 -10.86 7.60
N ALA A 12 11.43 -10.45 6.39
CA ALA A 12 11.32 -11.34 5.23
C ALA A 12 12.66 -12.05 4.93
N GLY A 13 13.78 -11.33 5.03
CA GLY A 13 15.11 -11.87 4.76
C GLY A 13 15.64 -12.83 5.83
N ILE A 14 15.11 -12.77 7.07
CA ILE A 14 15.58 -13.60 8.19
C ILE A 14 14.57 -14.66 8.65
N THR A 15 13.44 -14.81 7.95
CA THR A 15 12.40 -15.79 8.27
C THR A 15 11.89 -16.48 7.00
N SER A 16 11.36 -17.70 7.15
CA SER A 16 10.92 -18.52 6.01
C SER A 16 9.44 -18.94 6.04
N THR A 17 8.76 -18.84 7.18
CA THR A 17 7.40 -19.41 7.35
C THR A 17 6.34 -18.40 7.78
N ILE A 18 6.70 -17.37 8.54
CA ILE A 18 5.72 -16.42 9.07
C ILE A 18 5.14 -15.52 7.98
N ARG A 19 3.86 -15.16 8.09
CA ARG A 19 3.24 -14.14 7.23
C ARG A 19 3.61 -12.75 7.69
N LEU A 20 3.69 -11.82 6.74
CA LEU A 20 4.22 -10.47 6.93
C LEU A 20 3.16 -9.43 6.53
N GLY A 21 2.75 -8.56 7.43
CA GLY A 21 1.77 -7.52 7.12
C GLY A 21 1.74 -6.40 8.13
N ALA A 22 1.36 -5.21 7.67
CA ALA A 22 1.06 -4.08 8.55
C ALA A 22 -0.40 -4.17 9.02
N LEU A 23 -0.66 -3.81 10.28
CA LEU A 23 -2.00 -3.72 10.86
C LEU A 23 -2.27 -2.28 11.35
N VAL A 24 -2.67 -1.35 10.48
CA VAL A 24 -2.76 -1.43 9.01
C VAL A 24 -1.93 -0.31 8.39
N ALA A 25 -1.55 -0.43 7.11
CA ALA A 25 -0.93 0.66 6.38
C ALA A 25 -1.97 1.75 6.07
N GLY A 26 -1.74 2.97 6.56
CA GLY A 26 -2.59 4.11 6.23
C GLY A 26 -2.42 4.51 4.77
N VAL A 27 -3.52 4.58 4.03
CA VAL A 27 -3.51 4.86 2.58
C VAL A 27 -3.06 6.30 2.24
N THR A 28 -3.06 7.19 3.22
CA THR A 28 -2.62 8.59 3.09
C THR A 28 -1.11 8.77 3.22
N TYR A 29 -0.38 7.77 3.72
CA TYR A 29 1.04 7.92 4.00
C TYR A 29 1.94 7.84 2.76
N ARG A 30 1.42 7.29 1.66
CA ARG A 30 2.16 7.05 0.42
C ARG A 30 1.22 7.14 -0.75
N ASN A 31 1.78 7.41 -1.94
CA ASN A 31 1.03 7.20 -3.17
C ASN A 31 0.48 5.75 -3.20
N PRO A 32 -0.82 5.54 -3.44
CA PRO A 32 -1.42 4.20 -3.36
C PRO A 32 -0.84 3.17 -4.35
N ALA A 33 -0.47 3.60 -5.56
CA ALA A 33 0.15 2.70 -6.54
C ALA A 33 1.56 2.31 -6.08
N HIS A 34 2.30 3.26 -5.50
CA HIS A 34 3.60 2.99 -4.90
C HIS A 34 3.50 2.07 -3.68
N LEU A 35 2.47 2.22 -2.84
CA LEU A 35 2.18 1.28 -1.76
C LEU A 35 1.93 -0.14 -2.29
N GLY A 36 1.12 -0.27 -3.35
CA GLY A 36 0.91 -1.56 -4.04
C GLY A 36 2.19 -2.18 -4.56
N LYS A 37 3.11 -1.37 -5.08
CA LYS A 37 4.44 -1.80 -5.53
C LYS A 37 5.33 -2.30 -4.38
N ILE A 38 5.32 -1.60 -3.24
CA ILE A 38 6.06 -2.00 -2.03
C ILE A 38 5.56 -3.37 -1.55
N ILE A 39 4.24 -3.56 -1.49
CA ILE A 39 3.62 -4.82 -1.06
C ILE A 39 3.97 -5.95 -2.01
N ALA A 40 3.88 -5.73 -3.33
CA ALA A 40 4.28 -6.74 -4.33
C ALA A 40 5.76 -7.11 -4.23
N THR A 41 6.63 -6.15 -3.92
CA THR A 41 8.05 -6.40 -3.71
C THR A 41 8.29 -7.22 -2.44
N LEU A 42 7.60 -6.89 -1.34
CA LEU A 42 7.66 -7.69 -0.11
C LEU A 42 7.16 -9.11 -0.35
N ASP A 43 6.08 -9.28 -1.12
CA ASP A 43 5.53 -10.59 -1.44
C ASP A 43 6.53 -11.43 -2.23
N PHE A 44 7.12 -10.86 -3.29
CA PHE A 44 8.16 -11.50 -4.07
C PHE A 44 9.39 -11.88 -3.23
N LEU A 45 9.92 -10.95 -2.42
CA LEU A 45 11.10 -11.20 -1.57
C LEU A 45 10.82 -12.23 -0.47
N SER A 46 9.58 -12.28 0.03
CA SER A 46 9.19 -13.22 1.08
C SER A 46 8.74 -14.58 0.54
N GLY A 47 8.56 -14.73 -0.77
CA GLY A 47 8.04 -15.96 -1.38
C GLY A 47 6.55 -16.17 -1.12
N GLY A 48 5.72 -15.13 -1.30
CA GLY A 48 4.25 -15.24 -1.18
C GLY A 48 3.70 -15.08 0.24
N ARG A 49 4.48 -14.52 1.15
CA ARG A 49 4.11 -14.41 2.58
C ARG A 49 3.56 -13.04 2.96
N ALA A 50 3.42 -12.10 2.02
CA ALA A 50 2.92 -10.78 2.35
C ALA A 50 1.39 -10.78 2.53
N ASN A 51 0.92 -9.90 3.41
CA ASN A 51 -0.49 -9.54 3.61
C ASN A 51 -0.68 -8.06 3.30
N CYS A 52 -1.64 -7.74 2.44
CA CYS A 52 -2.05 -6.36 2.18
C CYS A 52 -3.06 -5.90 3.26
N GLY A 53 -2.56 -5.39 4.38
CA GLY A 53 -3.37 -4.69 5.38
C GLY A 53 -3.36 -3.18 5.13
N ILE A 54 -4.47 -2.62 4.66
CA ILE A 54 -4.62 -1.18 4.38
C ILE A 54 -5.83 -0.58 5.10
N GLY A 55 -5.77 0.70 5.43
CA GLY A 55 -6.87 1.43 6.07
C GLY A 55 -6.80 2.93 5.83
N ALA A 56 -7.83 3.64 6.28
CA ALA A 56 -8.03 5.07 5.98
C ALA A 56 -7.07 6.02 6.72
N ALA A 57 -6.12 5.50 7.51
CA ALA A 57 -5.33 6.24 8.50
C ALA A 57 -6.18 6.87 9.63
N TRP A 58 -5.54 7.29 10.71
CA TRP A 58 -6.23 7.85 11.88
C TRP A 58 -5.41 8.90 12.65
N ASP A 59 -4.08 8.84 12.58
CA ASP A 59 -3.19 9.70 13.37
C ASP A 59 -2.91 11.04 12.68
N GLU A 60 -3.75 12.03 12.95
CA GLU A 60 -3.57 13.40 12.46
C GLU A 60 -2.29 14.06 12.99
N ALA A 61 -1.90 13.75 14.23
CA ALA A 61 -0.74 14.37 14.86
C ALA A 61 0.55 13.95 14.15
N GLU A 62 0.67 12.67 13.77
CA GLU A 62 1.80 12.18 12.99
C GLU A 62 1.87 12.81 11.58
N HIS A 63 0.73 12.95 10.89
CA HIS A 63 0.70 13.63 9.59
C HIS A 63 1.23 15.06 9.71
N ARG A 64 0.74 15.81 10.70
CA ARG A 64 1.19 17.19 10.97
C ARG A 64 2.68 17.23 11.33
N ALA A 65 3.17 16.27 12.11
CA ALA A 65 4.59 16.19 12.47
C ALA A 65 5.50 15.94 11.26
N TYR A 66 5.03 15.21 10.24
CA TYR A 66 5.76 15.01 8.98
C TYR A 66 5.50 16.10 7.92
N GLY A 67 4.67 17.10 8.23
CA GLY A 67 4.30 18.15 7.29
C GLY A 67 3.38 17.67 6.18
N TRP A 68 2.62 16.60 6.43
CA TRP A 68 1.65 16.05 5.49
C TRP A 68 0.25 16.56 5.77
N ASP A 69 -0.54 16.66 4.70
CA ASP A 69 -1.96 16.93 4.84
C ASP A 69 -2.65 15.74 5.52
N PHE A 70 -3.63 16.05 6.37
CA PHE A 70 -4.56 15.07 6.91
C PHE A 70 -5.95 15.32 6.33
N PRO A 71 -6.32 14.66 5.21
CA PRO A 71 -7.56 14.96 4.52
C PRO A 71 -8.81 14.64 5.37
N PRO A 72 -9.95 15.26 5.04
CA PRO A 72 -11.23 14.94 5.66
C PRO A 72 -11.55 13.44 5.58
N THR A 73 -12.28 12.93 6.56
CA THR A 73 -12.63 11.51 6.67
C THR A 73 -13.24 10.95 5.39
N SER A 74 -14.21 11.66 4.77
CA SER A 74 -14.84 11.22 3.52
C SER A 74 -13.81 10.94 2.41
N TYR A 75 -12.90 11.89 2.18
CA TYR A 75 -11.85 11.75 1.17
C TYR A 75 -10.94 10.55 1.44
N ARG A 76 -10.58 10.30 2.72
CA ARG A 76 -9.73 9.15 3.08
C ARG A 76 -10.43 7.81 2.84
N TYR A 77 -11.75 7.74 3.00
CA TYR A 77 -12.53 6.54 2.66
C TYR A 77 -12.66 6.36 1.15
N ASP A 78 -12.91 7.42 0.37
CA ASP A 78 -12.91 7.34 -1.10
C ASP A 78 -11.54 6.92 -1.64
N LEU A 79 -10.45 7.46 -1.06
CA LEU A 79 -9.08 7.06 -1.39
C LEU A 79 -8.82 5.58 -1.08
N LEU A 80 -9.32 5.09 0.06
CA LEU A 80 -9.20 3.68 0.44
C LEU A 80 -9.98 2.78 -0.51
N GLU A 81 -11.22 3.15 -0.85
CA GLU A 81 -12.07 2.41 -1.78
C GLU A 81 -11.44 2.33 -3.18
N ASP A 82 -10.97 3.46 -3.71
CA ASP A 82 -10.26 3.50 -4.99
C ASP A 82 -9.00 2.63 -4.94
N THR A 83 -8.24 2.68 -3.84
CA THR A 83 -7.03 1.87 -3.68
C THR A 83 -7.36 0.38 -3.70
N LEU A 84 -8.42 -0.06 -3.03
CA LEU A 84 -8.87 -1.45 -3.01
C LEU A 84 -9.28 -1.95 -4.41
N GLN A 85 -9.85 -1.09 -5.25
CA GLN A 85 -10.19 -1.41 -6.63
C GLN A 85 -8.97 -1.41 -7.56
N MET A 86 -8.03 -0.50 -7.33
CA MET A 86 -6.83 -0.33 -8.15
C MET A 86 -5.80 -1.44 -7.93
N LEU A 87 -5.60 -1.90 -6.69
CA LEU A 87 -4.54 -2.88 -6.37
C LEU A 87 -4.65 -4.21 -7.16
N PRO A 88 -5.84 -4.84 -7.29
CA PRO A 88 -6.01 -6.02 -8.14
C PRO A 88 -5.63 -5.80 -9.60
N LEU A 89 -5.89 -4.60 -10.14
CA LEU A 89 -5.51 -4.24 -11.51
C LEU A 89 -4.01 -4.06 -11.63
N LEU A 90 -3.39 -3.37 -10.66
CA LEU A 90 -1.95 -3.13 -10.60
C LEU A 90 -1.14 -4.43 -10.52
N TRP A 91 -1.62 -5.41 -9.74
CA TRP A 91 -0.99 -6.73 -9.61
C TRP A 91 -1.40 -7.71 -10.72
N GLY A 92 -2.42 -7.36 -11.50
CA GLY A 92 -2.94 -8.15 -12.61
C GLY A 92 -2.07 -8.15 -13.86
N LYS A 93 -2.53 -8.84 -14.91
CA LYS A 93 -1.84 -8.89 -16.21
C LYS A 93 -2.09 -7.60 -17.01
N GLY A 94 -1.11 -7.25 -17.84
CA GLY A 94 -1.15 -6.06 -18.68
C GLY A 94 -0.79 -4.79 -17.91
N SER A 95 -1.22 -3.66 -18.46
CA SER A 95 -1.02 -2.33 -17.89
C SER A 95 -2.30 -1.48 -18.07
N PRO A 96 -3.42 -1.85 -17.44
CA PRO A 96 -4.67 -1.11 -17.60
C PRO A 96 -4.56 0.30 -17.00
N SER A 97 -5.36 1.22 -17.51
CA SER A 97 -5.64 2.48 -16.81
C SER A 97 -6.61 2.25 -15.65
N PHE A 98 -6.68 3.21 -14.73
CA PHE A 98 -7.64 3.24 -13.64
C PHE A 98 -8.14 4.66 -13.39
N GLU A 99 -9.45 4.79 -13.19
CA GLU A 99 -10.11 6.04 -12.84
C GLU A 99 -11.17 5.74 -11.77
N GLY A 100 -10.89 6.17 -10.54
CA GLY A 100 -11.78 6.10 -9.39
C GLY A 100 -12.37 7.46 -9.04
N LYS A 101 -12.88 7.61 -7.82
CA LYS A 101 -13.42 8.88 -7.32
C LYS A 101 -12.36 9.97 -7.13
N VAL A 102 -11.19 9.58 -6.64
CA VAL A 102 -10.09 10.46 -6.24
C VAL A 102 -8.74 10.02 -6.78
N LEU A 103 -8.60 8.77 -7.21
CA LEU A 103 -7.39 8.25 -7.87
C LEU A 103 -7.57 8.15 -9.37
N LYS A 104 -6.50 8.49 -10.09
CA LYS A 104 -6.36 8.26 -11.53
C LYS A 104 -4.95 7.76 -11.84
N ALA A 105 -4.87 6.76 -12.69
CA ALA A 105 -3.62 6.23 -13.21
C ALA A 105 -3.80 5.93 -14.71
N GLU A 106 -2.93 6.49 -15.55
CA GLU A 106 -2.98 6.27 -16.99
C GLU A 106 -2.53 4.86 -17.36
N GLU A 107 -1.53 4.34 -16.64
CA GLU A 107 -0.99 3.00 -16.87
C GLU A 107 -0.54 2.38 -15.54
N LEU A 108 -1.16 1.27 -15.15
CA LEU A 108 -0.79 0.52 -13.95
C LEU A 108 0.20 -0.60 -14.27
N THR A 109 1.48 -0.35 -14.01
CA THR A 109 2.55 -1.34 -14.20
C THR A 109 3.23 -1.71 -12.89
N CYS A 110 3.32 -3.02 -12.60
CA CYS A 110 4.00 -3.54 -11.41
C CYS A 110 4.84 -4.79 -11.72
N TYR A 111 6.18 -4.67 -11.63
CA TYR A 111 7.12 -5.80 -11.74
C TYR A 111 8.22 -5.76 -10.66
N PRO A 112 8.25 -6.66 -9.65
CA PRO A 112 7.52 -7.93 -9.61
C PRO A 112 6.02 -7.74 -9.38
N ARG A 113 5.27 -8.75 -9.79
CA ARG A 113 3.89 -8.97 -9.35
C ARG A 113 3.93 -9.90 -8.12
N PRO A 114 2.98 -9.77 -7.18
CA PRO A 114 2.75 -10.81 -6.17
C PRO A 114 2.38 -12.14 -6.85
#